data_AF-A0A2M7FGD1-F1
#
_entry.id   AF-A0A2M7FGD1-F1
#
_cell.length_a   1.000
_cell.length_b   1.000
_cell.length_c   1.000
_cell.angle_alpha   90.00
_cell.angle_beta   90.00
_cell.angle_gamma   90.00
#
_symmetry.space_group_name_H-M   'P 1'
#
loop_
_entity.id
_entity.type
_entity.pdbx_description
1 polymer ?
#
loop_
_entity_poly.entity_id
_entity_poly.type
_entity_poly.pdbx_seq_one_letter_code
_entity_poly.pdbx_strand_id
1 'polypeptide(L)'
;MQDRVVQPTSKGQITIPKEWRKKFPTSNFLIKPGETKLEIIPVYIDELTKEDIIFDAERDNQGKGVSPEELITLMRKAGHG
;
A
#
# COMPACT_ATOMS: atom_id res chain seq x y z
N MET A 1 2.90 -4.24 24.90
CA MET A 1 2.20 -5.42 24.35
C MET A 1 2.86 -6.63 24.97
N GLN A 2 2.08 -7.53 25.59
CA GLN A 2 2.61 -8.75 26.23
C GLN A 2 2.37 -9.95 25.31
N ASP A 3 3.26 -10.94 25.37
CA ASP A 3 3.12 -12.17 24.61
C ASP A 3 1.93 -12.98 25.13
N ARG A 4 1.12 -13.50 24.21
CA ARG A 4 -0.08 -14.27 24.56
C ARG A 4 -0.26 -15.43 23.60
N VAL A 5 -0.39 -16.62 24.15
CA VAL A 5 -0.77 -17.82 23.39
C VAL A 5 -2.26 -17.75 23.06
N VAL A 6 -2.60 -17.99 21.81
CA VAL A 6 -3.99 -18.00 21.32
C VAL A 6 -4.27 -19.33 20.63
N GLN A 7 -5.46 -19.86 20.84
CA GLN A 7 -5.94 -21.06 20.16
C GLN A 7 -6.70 -20.65 18.90
N PRO A 8 -6.52 -21.37 17.78
CA PRO A 8 -7.29 -21.10 16.57
C PRO A 8 -8.76 -21.53 16.76
N THR A 9 -9.65 -20.95 15.96
CA THR A 9 -11.03 -21.46 15.87
C THR A 9 -11.06 -22.84 15.21
N SER A 10 -12.20 -23.52 15.24
CA SER A 10 -12.40 -24.81 14.55
C SER A 10 -12.13 -24.75 13.04
N LYS A 11 -12.16 -23.55 12.44
CA LYS A 11 -11.84 -23.32 11.02
C LYS A 11 -10.37 -22.91 10.79
N GLY A 12 -9.52 -23.00 11.82
CA GLY A 12 -8.10 -22.62 11.74
C GLY A 12 -7.83 -21.11 11.79
N GLN A 13 -8.80 -20.29 12.23
CA GLN A 13 -8.62 -18.83 12.24
C GLN A 13 -7.95 -18.37 13.54
N ILE A 14 -6.89 -17.56 13.44
CA ILE A 14 -6.25 -16.90 14.58
C ILE A 14 -6.79 -15.47 14.71
N THR A 15 -7.28 -15.11 15.89
CA THR A 15 -7.82 -13.77 16.13
C THR A 15 -6.71 -12.78 16.48
N ILE A 16 -6.59 -11.69 15.70
CA ILE A 16 -5.64 -10.62 15.97
C ILE A 16 -6.09 -9.79 17.20
N PRO A 17 -5.20 -9.54 18.19
CA PRO A 17 -5.52 -8.78 19.39
C PRO A 17 -6.13 -7.40 19.10
N LYS A 18 -7.12 -7.02 19.92
CA LYS A 18 -7.84 -5.72 19.79
C LYS A 18 -6.88 -4.53 19.85
N GLU A 19 -5.88 -4.56 20.72
CA GLU A 19 -4.88 -3.49 20.85
C GLU A 19 -4.08 -3.28 19.57
N TRP A 20 -3.68 -4.38 18.92
CA TRP A 20 -2.92 -4.33 17.68
C TRP A 20 -3.80 -3.81 16.53
N ARG A 21 -5.06 -4.25 16.43
CA ARG A 21 -6.03 -3.72 15.45
C ARG A 21 -6.31 -2.23 15.62
N LYS A 22 -6.27 -1.71 16.85
CA LYS A 22 -6.40 -0.26 17.10
C LYS A 22 -5.19 0.52 16.60
N LYS A 23 -3.99 -0.07 16.71
CA LYS A 23 -2.74 0.56 16.26
C LYS A 23 -2.60 0.54 14.73
N PHE A 24 -3.11 -0.50 14.07
CA PHE A 24 -3.05 -0.68 12.63
C PHE A 24 -4.45 -0.83 12.04
N PRO A 25 -5.17 0.27 11.79
CA PRO A 25 -6.56 0.24 11.30
C PRO A 25 -6.60 -0.10 9.80
N THR A 26 -6.41 -1.37 9.47
CA THR A 26 -6.55 -1.89 8.10
C THR A 26 -7.30 -3.21 8.10
N SER A 27 -7.98 -3.50 6.97
CA SER A 27 -8.56 -4.80 6.66
C SER A 27 -7.66 -5.66 5.77
N ASN A 28 -6.54 -5.11 5.29
CA ASN A 28 -5.64 -5.77 4.34
C ASN A 28 -4.33 -6.16 5.03
N PHE A 29 -3.93 -7.41 4.84
CA PHE A 29 -2.73 -7.98 5.44
C PHE A 29 -1.96 -8.78 4.42
N LEU A 30 -0.64 -8.59 4.39
CA LEU A 30 0.27 -9.48 3.71
C LEU A 30 0.68 -10.58 4.69
N ILE A 31 0.54 -11.83 4.24
CA ILE A 31 0.96 -13.01 5.00
C ILE A 31 2.21 -13.57 4.33
N LYS A 32 3.32 -13.64 5.08
CA LYS A 32 4.57 -14.26 4.61
C LYS A 32 4.83 -15.54 5.40
N PRO A 33 4.68 -16.72 4.78
CA PRO A 33 5.07 -17.97 5.42
C PRO A 33 6.60 -18.08 5.46
N GLY A 34 7.14 -18.38 6.64
CA GLY A 34 8.50 -18.87 6.83
C GLY A 34 8.49 -20.31 7.33
N GLU A 35 9.67 -20.88 7.54
CA GLU A 35 9.79 -22.29 7.97
C GLU A 35 9.17 -22.58 9.35
N THR A 36 9.33 -21.64 10.30
CA THR A 36 8.90 -21.84 11.71
C THR A 36 7.91 -20.78 12.20
N LYS A 37 7.63 -19.76 11.38
CA LYS A 37 6.78 -18.63 11.76
C LYS A 37 5.96 -18.12 10.58
N LEU A 38 4.80 -17.55 10.90
CA LEU A 38 3.97 -16.81 9.96
C LEU A 38 4.07 -15.32 10.29
N GLU A 39 4.55 -14.51 9.36
CA GLU A 39 4.59 -13.06 9.52
C GLU A 39 3.32 -12.43 8.95
N ILE A 40 2.66 -11.58 9.74
CA ILE A 40 1.46 -10.83 9.35
C ILE A 40 1.81 -9.35 9.34
N ILE A 41 1.70 -8.72 8.18
CA ILE A 41 2.10 -7.33 7.96
C ILE A 41 0.85 -6.53 7.53
N PRO A 42 0.49 -5.44 8.23
CA PRO A 42 -0.61 -4.58 7.81
C PRO A 42 -0.27 -3.89 6.50
N VAL A 43 -1.22 -3.84 5.57
CA VAL A 43 -1.07 -3.16 4.27
C VAL A 43 -2.12 -2.06 4.17
N TYR A 44 -1.69 -0.87 3.80
CA TYR A 44 -2.58 0.25 3.51
C TYR A 44 -2.71 0.38 2.00
N ILE A 45 -3.71 -0.30 1.44
CA ILE A 45 -3.94 -0.29 -0.01
C ILE A 45 -4.19 1.16 -0.47
N ASP A 46 -4.90 1.96 0.32
CA ASP A 46 -5.13 3.38 0.03
C ASP A 46 -3.84 4.21 -0.03
N GLU A 47 -2.76 3.79 0.62
CA GLU A 47 -1.44 4.43 0.51
C GLU A 47 -0.64 3.91 -0.69
N LEU A 48 -0.86 2.66 -1.09
CA LEU A 48 -0.25 2.08 -2.30
C LEU A 48 -0.93 2.57 -3.58
N THR A 49 -2.24 2.87 -3.54
CA THR A 49 -2.97 3.49 -4.65
C THR A 49 -2.83 5.00 -4.70
N LYS A 50 -2.19 5.62 -3.70
CA LYS A 50 -1.71 7.01 -3.76
C LYS A 50 -0.40 7.08 -4.56
N GLU A 51 -0.35 6.41 -5.70
CA GLU A 51 0.55 6.83 -6.76
C GLU A 51 -0.05 8.12 -7.31
N ASP A 52 0.57 9.25 -6.98
CA ASP A 52 0.24 10.49 -7.66
C ASP A 52 0.64 10.31 -9.13
N ILE A 53 -0.35 10.21 -10.01
CA ILE A 53 -0.11 10.25 -11.45
C ILE A 53 0.27 11.70 -11.80
N ILE A 54 1.57 11.99 -11.65
CA ILE A 54 2.21 13.28 -11.94
C ILE A 54 2.01 13.64 -13.42
N PHE A 55 2.00 12.63 -14.28
CA PHE A 55 1.83 12.80 -15.73
C PHE A 55 1.16 11.58 -16.35
N ASP A 56 0.10 11.81 -17.11
CA ASP A 56 -0.60 10.82 -17.93
C ASP A 56 -0.63 11.35 -19.37
N ALA A 57 -0.04 10.63 -20.32
CA ALA A 57 0.07 11.11 -21.69
C ALA A 57 -1.30 11.31 -22.36
N GLU A 58 -2.27 10.44 -22.12
CA GLU A 58 -3.61 10.58 -22.69
C GLU A 58 -4.31 11.82 -22.13
N ARG A 59 -4.20 12.04 -20.81
CA ARG A 59 -4.79 13.20 -20.11
C ARG A 59 -4.09 14.52 -20.43
N ASP A 60 -2.76 14.53 -20.38
CA ASP A 60 -1.95 15.74 -20.28
C ASP A 60 -1.34 16.16 -21.62
N ASN A 61 -1.25 15.27 -22.61
CA ASN A 61 -0.71 15.60 -23.94
C ASN A 61 -1.46 14.96 -25.14
N GLN A 62 -2.63 14.35 -24.92
CA GLN A 62 -3.42 13.68 -25.95
C GLN A 62 -2.68 12.50 -26.61
N GLY A 63 -1.81 11.81 -25.86
CA GLY A 63 -1.04 10.66 -26.34
C GLY A 63 0.05 11.01 -27.37
N LYS A 64 0.46 12.28 -27.46
CA LYS A 64 1.51 12.72 -28.37
C LYS A 64 2.89 12.53 -27.76
N GLY A 65 3.88 12.18 -28.57
CA GLY A 65 5.28 12.25 -28.13
C GLY A 65 5.65 13.71 -27.79
N VAL A 66 6.35 13.92 -26.69
CA VAL A 66 6.84 15.24 -26.25
C VAL A 66 8.37 15.22 -26.17
N SER A 67 9.00 16.36 -26.42
CA SER A 67 10.45 16.48 -26.24
C SER A 67 10.81 16.45 -24.74
N PRO A 68 12.07 16.13 -24.38
CA PRO A 68 12.52 16.19 -22.99
C PRO A 68 12.29 17.57 -22.33
N GLU A 69 12.43 18.66 -23.08
CA GLU A 69 12.22 20.03 -22.60
C GLU A 69 10.74 20.34 -22.33
N GLU A 70 9.85 19.81 -23.17
CA GLU A 70 8.40 19.91 -22.99
C GLU A 70 7.95 19.11 -21.77
N LEU A 71 8.50 17.91 -21.58
CA LEU A 71 8.20 17.09 -20.41
C LEU A 71 8.57 17.78 -19.10
N ILE A 72 9.74 18.42 -19.02
CA ILE A 72 10.16 19.22 -17.85
C ILE A 72 9.17 20.36 -17.58
N THR A 73 8.70 21.01 -18.64
CA THR A 73 7.72 22.10 -18.53
C THR A 73 6.37 21.60 -17.99
N LEU A 74 5.92 20.43 -18.46
CA LEU A 74 4.68 19.79 -18.01
C LEU A 74 4.78 19.37 -16.54
N MET A 75 5.89 18.76 -16.13
CA MET A 75 6.13 18.38 -14.72
C MET A 75 6.14 19.58 -13.77
N ARG A 76 6.78 20.69 -14.17
CA ARG A 76 6.79 21.93 -13.36
C ARG A 76 5.38 22.52 -13.19
N LYS A 77 4.54 22.44 -14.22
CA LYS A 77 3.16 22.93 -14.18
C LYS A 77 2.28 22.07 -13.26
N ALA A 78 2.57 20.78 -13.14
CA ALA A 78 1.89 19.85 -12.24
C ALA A 78 2.28 20.01 -10.76
N GLY A 79 3.23 20.90 -10.42
CA GLY A 79 3.62 21.16 -9.02
C GLY A 79 4.67 20.19 -8.46
N HIS A 80 5.36 19.45 -9.33
CA HIS A 80 6.36 18.44 -8.96
C HIS A 80 7.78 18.76 -9.47
N GLY A 81 8.11 20.05 -9.65
CA GLY A 81 9.42 20.51 -10.17
C GLY A 81 10.12 21.51 -9.27
#